data_AF-A0A851R2U0-F1
#
_entry.id   AF-A0A851R2U0-F1
#
_cell.length_a   1.000
_cell.length_b   1.000
_cell.length_c   1.000
_cell.angle_alpha   90.00
_cell.angle_beta   90.00
_cell.angle_gamma   90.00
#
_symmetry.space_group_name_H-M   'P 1'
#
loop_
_entity.id
_entity.type
_entity.pdbx_description
1 polymer ?
#
loop_
_entity_poly.entity_id
_entity_poly.type
_entity_poly.pdbx_seq_one_letter_code
_entity_poly.pdbx_strand_id
1 'polypeptide(L)'
;CGVHAGRPLELFCEDCGCCVCALCPALGAHRGHRASLLPHAVRRAQELMELHLKNLEERKEQESGNKRSIEQAVNDVKAHADMIKRQLSEKMTELQLLLREEERLAKNLIDEKTQQALGAHDQHLRSCQEQLAALETFTHQIRQIQQDSDPINLLEKYTEITKEIKESRHLLEEWHPIPLSFEHLLNHYKHFIRVLQSILEKPLEARLKEDVFSSLNPTAKKEPGTMLKTMTPIDRLLFLKHARSPTWEYDSIHPRLKLSDDRLEVSCNWRKIFYPCSPQRFDKLWQVLSRDAFLSGSHYWE
;
A
#
# COMPACT_ATOMS: atom_id res chain seq x y z
N CYS A 1 50.19 35.19 -53.67
CA CYS A 1 50.35 35.56 -52.26
C CYS A 1 50.00 37.03 -52.12
N GLY A 2 49.25 37.44 -51.09
CA GLY A 2 48.89 38.85 -50.90
C GLY A 2 50.09 39.75 -50.55
N VAL A 3 51.19 39.18 -50.04
CA VAL A 3 52.41 39.90 -49.63
C VAL A 3 53.53 39.79 -50.66
N HIS A 4 53.61 38.68 -51.39
CA HIS A 4 54.63 38.44 -52.42
C HIS A 4 53.98 38.34 -53.80
N ALA A 5 54.12 39.41 -54.59
CA ALA A 5 53.54 39.52 -55.93
C ALA A 5 54.03 38.37 -56.85
N GLY A 6 53.10 37.77 -57.60
CA GLY A 6 53.39 36.69 -58.55
C GLY A 6 53.71 35.31 -57.94
N ARG A 7 53.76 35.16 -56.61
CA ARG A 7 54.08 33.87 -55.96
C ARG A 7 52.83 33.02 -55.66
N PRO A 8 52.82 31.72 -56.00
CA PRO A 8 51.71 30.82 -55.67
C PRO A 8 51.60 30.55 -54.16
N LEU A 9 50.42 30.16 -53.69
CA LEU A 9 50.19 29.74 -52.31
C LEU A 9 50.38 28.21 -52.21
N GLU A 10 51.54 27.80 -51.74
CA GLU A 10 51.98 26.39 -51.76
C GLU A 10 52.03 25.78 -50.36
N LEU A 11 51.96 26.61 -49.32
CA LEU A 11 52.03 26.21 -47.92
C LEU A 11 50.76 26.62 -47.16
N PHE A 12 50.47 25.93 -46.07
CA PHE A 12 49.47 26.31 -45.07
C PHE A 12 50.18 26.57 -43.74
N CYS A 13 50.04 27.79 -43.22
CA CYS A 13 50.55 28.16 -41.91
C CYS A 13 49.59 27.66 -40.83
N GLU A 14 49.98 26.63 -40.08
CA GLU A 14 49.14 25.98 -39.06
C GLU A 14 48.83 26.94 -37.91
N ASP A 15 49.81 27.75 -37.49
CA ASP A 15 49.63 28.68 -36.38
C ASP A 15 48.75 29.90 -36.74
N CYS A 16 48.63 30.24 -38.03
CA CYS A 16 47.81 31.38 -38.50
C CYS A 16 46.52 30.96 -39.21
N GLY A 17 46.33 29.67 -39.50
CA GLY A 17 45.15 29.15 -40.19
C GLY A 17 44.97 29.65 -41.63
N CYS A 18 46.05 29.97 -42.35
CA CYS A 18 45.96 30.57 -43.69
C CYS A 18 46.99 30.03 -44.69
N CYS A 19 46.65 30.08 -45.99
CA CYS A 19 47.54 29.66 -47.07
C CYS A 19 48.58 30.75 -47.38
N VAL A 20 49.86 30.37 -47.49
CA VAL A 20 51.00 31.26 -47.69
C VAL A 20 51.94 30.74 -48.80
N CYS A 21 52.79 31.59 -49.37
CA CYS A 21 53.83 31.14 -50.31
C CYS A 21 55.13 30.75 -49.59
N ALA A 22 56.07 30.08 -50.27
CA ALA A 22 57.35 29.65 -49.69
C ALA A 22 58.21 30.78 -49.09
N LEU A 23 58.07 32.03 -49.55
CA LEU A 23 58.81 33.18 -48.99
C LEU A 23 58.22 33.69 -47.66
N CYS A 24 56.95 33.41 -47.36
CA CYS A 24 56.30 33.93 -46.15
C CYS A 24 56.92 33.41 -44.85
N PRO A 25 57.23 32.09 -44.70
CA PRO A 25 57.94 31.60 -43.53
C PRO A 25 59.44 31.86 -43.57
N ALA A 26 60.04 32.04 -44.76
CA ALA A 26 61.47 32.24 -44.91
C ALA A 26 61.90 33.69 -44.58
N LEU A 27 61.19 34.68 -45.12
CA LEU A 27 61.57 36.09 -45.09
C LEU A 27 60.41 37.04 -44.72
N GLY A 28 59.19 36.52 -44.57
CA GLY A 28 57.97 37.31 -44.35
C GLY A 28 57.40 37.20 -42.93
N ALA A 29 56.14 37.63 -42.79
CA ALA A 29 55.43 37.74 -41.51
C ALA A 29 55.12 36.39 -40.82
N HIS A 30 55.37 35.25 -41.47
CA HIS A 30 55.14 33.91 -40.91
C HIS A 30 56.45 33.23 -40.49
N ARG A 31 57.52 34.00 -40.32
CA ARG A 31 58.83 33.47 -39.92
C ARG A 31 58.77 32.85 -38.53
N GLY A 32 59.19 31.59 -38.44
CA GLY A 32 59.13 30.81 -37.20
C GLY A 32 57.79 30.11 -36.95
N HIS A 33 56.77 30.33 -37.78
CA HIS A 33 55.52 29.57 -37.70
C HIS A 33 55.66 28.20 -38.36
N ARG A 34 54.89 27.23 -37.87
CA ARG A 34 54.73 25.92 -38.49
C ARG A 34 53.95 26.06 -39.78
N ALA A 35 54.60 25.77 -40.89
CA ALA A 35 54.00 25.72 -42.21
C ALA A 35 54.19 24.34 -42.82
N SER A 36 53.14 23.81 -43.41
CA SER A 36 53.15 22.53 -44.11
C SER A 36 52.79 22.73 -45.58
N LEU A 37 53.17 21.79 -46.44
CA LEU A 37 52.76 21.81 -47.83
C LEU A 37 51.23 21.77 -47.91
N LEU A 38 50.65 22.63 -48.74
CA LEU A 38 49.20 22.77 -48.88
C LEU A 38 48.49 21.42 -49.15
N PRO A 39 48.99 20.52 -50.02
CA PRO A 39 48.39 19.19 -50.20
C PRO A 39 48.36 18.34 -48.92
N HIS A 40 49.39 18.43 -48.08
CA HIS A 40 49.44 17.71 -46.80
C HIS A 40 48.50 18.31 -45.76
N ALA A 41 48.35 19.63 -45.74
CA ALA A 41 47.38 20.30 -44.86
C ALA A 41 45.94 19.96 -45.25
N VAL A 42 45.63 19.97 -46.55
CA VAL A 42 44.30 19.58 -47.07
C VAL A 42 43.98 18.13 -46.72
N ARG A 43 44.91 17.19 -46.94
CA ARG A 43 44.70 15.78 -46.60
C ARG A 43 44.43 15.58 -45.11
N ARG A 44 45.22 16.21 -44.23
CA ARG A 44 45.00 16.14 -42.78
C ARG A 44 43.67 16.77 -42.36
N ALA A 45 43.28 17.89 -42.97
CA ALA A 45 41.97 18.51 -42.72
C ALA A 45 40.83 17.58 -43.16
N GLN A 46 40.96 16.89 -44.30
CA GLN A 46 39.99 15.90 -44.76
C GLN A 46 39.85 14.73 -43.78
N GLU A 47 40.96 14.14 -43.33
CA GLU A 47 40.98 13.07 -42.32
C GLU A 47 40.31 13.50 -41.00
N LEU A 48 40.59 14.72 -40.52
CA LEU A 48 39.96 15.27 -39.31
C LEU A 48 38.47 15.54 -39.52
N MET A 49 38.07 16.04 -40.69
CA MET A 49 36.66 16.25 -41.02
C MET A 49 35.89 14.92 -41.02
N GLU A 50 36.46 13.86 -41.61
CA GLU A 50 35.86 12.51 -41.57
C GLU A 50 35.72 11.99 -40.13
N LEU A 51 36.74 12.17 -39.29
CA LEU A 51 36.68 11.80 -37.88
C LEU A 51 35.60 12.58 -37.12
N HIS A 52 35.49 13.90 -37.36
CA HIS A 52 34.46 14.73 -36.73
C HIS A 52 33.05 14.33 -37.18
N LEU A 53 32.85 14.05 -38.47
CA LEU A 53 31.57 13.58 -38.98
C LEU A 53 31.17 12.26 -38.32
N LYS A 54 32.09 11.30 -38.24
CA LYS A 54 31.85 10.02 -37.55
C LYS A 54 31.46 10.21 -36.08
N ASN A 55 32.17 11.08 -35.35
CA ASN A 55 31.84 11.37 -33.94
C ASN A 55 30.44 12.01 -33.80
N LEU A 56 30.09 12.94 -34.70
CA LEU A 56 28.77 13.57 -34.68
C LEU A 56 27.65 12.57 -34.97
N GLU A 57 27.87 11.62 -35.87
CA GLU A 57 26.93 10.53 -36.16
C GLU A 57 26.74 9.60 -34.95
N GLU A 58 27.83 9.17 -34.31
CA GLU A 58 27.77 8.36 -33.09
C GLU A 58 27.03 9.07 -31.95
N ARG A 59 27.31 10.37 -31.75
CA ARG A 59 26.60 11.19 -30.74
C ARG A 59 25.12 11.35 -31.07
N LYS A 60 24.76 11.54 -32.34
CA LYS A 60 23.36 11.64 -32.77
C LYS A 60 22.58 10.35 -32.48
N GLU A 61 23.19 9.19 -32.70
CA GLU A 61 22.58 7.90 -32.36
C GLU A 61 22.43 7.74 -30.85
N GLN A 62 23.45 8.11 -30.07
CA GLN A 62 23.37 8.09 -28.61
C GLN A 62 22.24 8.97 -28.08
N GLU A 63 22.10 10.22 -28.57
CA GLU A 63 21.02 11.11 -28.14
C GLU A 63 19.64 10.61 -28.59
N SER A 64 19.55 9.94 -29.74
CA SER A 64 18.31 9.28 -30.15
C SER A 64 17.95 8.11 -29.23
N GLY A 65 18.95 7.37 -28.73
CA GLY A 65 18.78 6.37 -27.67
C GLY A 65 18.31 6.98 -26.35
N ASN A 66 18.94 8.07 -25.90
CA ASN A 66 18.57 8.81 -24.69
C ASN A 66 17.12 9.29 -24.78
N LYS A 67 16.73 9.89 -25.90
CA LYS A 67 15.36 10.35 -26.14
C LYS A 67 14.35 9.21 -25.99
N ARG A 68 14.59 8.07 -26.65
CA ARG A 68 13.71 6.88 -26.54
C ARG A 68 13.59 6.39 -25.10
N SER A 69 14.70 6.34 -24.37
CA SER A 69 14.73 5.93 -22.96
C SER A 69 13.90 6.87 -22.07
N ILE A 70 14.05 8.19 -22.25
CA ILE A 70 13.27 9.20 -21.52
C ILE A 70 11.78 9.09 -21.85
N GLU A 71 11.43 8.96 -23.13
CA GLU A 71 10.04 8.77 -23.57
C GLU A 71 9.42 7.51 -22.96
N GLN A 72 10.18 6.41 -22.91
CA GLN A 72 9.74 5.18 -22.26
C GLN A 72 9.52 5.37 -20.76
N ALA A 73 10.46 5.99 -20.05
CA ALA A 73 10.35 6.24 -18.61
C ALA A 73 9.13 7.12 -18.28
N VAL A 74 8.83 8.13 -19.12
CA VAL A 74 7.61 8.95 -18.98
C VAL A 74 6.35 8.10 -19.13
N ASN A 75 6.32 7.19 -20.10
CA ASN A 75 5.18 6.30 -20.31
C ASN A 75 5.02 5.28 -19.17
N ASP A 76 6.13 4.74 -18.67
CA ASP A 76 6.12 3.79 -17.54
C ASP A 76 5.58 4.45 -16.26
N VAL A 77 5.99 5.68 -15.97
CA VAL A 77 5.46 6.45 -14.82
C VAL A 77 3.95 6.69 -14.96
N LYS A 78 3.48 7.05 -16.15
CA LYS A 78 2.03 7.23 -16.42
C LYS A 78 1.27 5.93 -16.23
N ALA A 79 1.74 4.84 -16.85
CA ALA A 79 1.12 3.53 -16.76
C ALA A 79 1.07 3.02 -15.32
N HIS A 80 2.14 3.23 -14.55
CA HIS A 80 2.18 2.87 -13.14
C HIS A 80 1.19 3.69 -12.31
N ALA A 81 1.14 5.01 -12.52
CA ALA A 81 0.19 5.88 -11.83
C ALA A 81 -1.26 5.46 -12.09
N ASP A 82 -1.60 5.11 -13.35
CA ASP A 82 -2.95 4.67 -13.70
C ASP A 82 -3.27 3.28 -13.14
N MET A 83 -2.29 2.37 -13.09
CA MET A 83 -2.45 1.08 -12.43
C MET A 83 -2.72 1.21 -10.93
N ILE A 84 -1.97 2.05 -10.21
CA ILE A 84 -2.19 2.28 -8.78
C ILE A 84 -3.55 2.93 -8.52
N LYS A 85 -3.96 3.92 -9.34
CA LYS A 85 -5.31 4.51 -9.24
C LYS A 85 -6.42 3.47 -9.42
N ARG A 86 -6.24 2.54 -10.37
CA ARG A 86 -7.20 1.45 -10.59
C ARG A 86 -7.25 0.51 -9.40
N GLN A 87 -6.11 0.06 -8.89
CA GLN A 87 -6.04 -0.82 -7.71
C GLN A 87 -6.64 -0.14 -6.46
N LEU A 88 -6.40 1.15 -6.26
CA LEU A 88 -7.00 1.92 -5.17
C LEU A 88 -8.53 1.96 -5.30
N SER A 89 -9.04 2.20 -6.51
CA SER A 89 -10.48 2.19 -6.80
C SER A 89 -11.12 0.82 -6.55
N GLU A 90 -10.44 -0.26 -6.93
CA GLU A 90 -10.86 -1.63 -6.66
C GLU A 90 -10.97 -1.88 -5.15
N LYS A 91 -9.95 -1.49 -4.37
CA LYS A 91 -9.96 -1.63 -2.91
C LYS A 91 -11.02 -0.79 -2.22
N MET A 92 -11.29 0.41 -2.71
CA MET A 92 -12.37 1.24 -2.17
C MET A 92 -13.74 0.63 -2.47
N THR A 93 -13.91 0.05 -3.65
CA THR A 93 -15.15 -0.62 -4.04
C THR A 93 -15.40 -1.86 -3.19
N GLU A 94 -14.36 -2.66 -2.92
CA GLU A 94 -14.41 -3.81 -2.00
C GLU A 94 -14.91 -3.37 -0.61
N LEU A 95 -14.33 -2.32 -0.03
CA LEU A 95 -14.77 -1.78 1.26
C LEU A 95 -16.23 -1.30 1.24
N GLN A 96 -16.66 -0.61 0.17
CA GLN A 96 -18.04 -0.15 0.04
C GLN A 96 -19.04 -1.30 -0.07
N LEU A 97 -18.68 -2.41 -0.70
CA LEU A 97 -19.53 -3.59 -0.77
C LEU A 97 -19.67 -4.25 0.60
N LEU A 98 -18.56 -4.38 1.35
CA LEU A 98 -18.60 -4.89 2.72
C LEU A 98 -19.48 -4.03 3.63
N LEU A 99 -19.33 -2.71 3.59
CA LEU A 99 -20.16 -1.80 4.40
C LEU A 99 -21.64 -1.88 4.04
N ARG A 100 -21.98 -2.04 2.76
CA ARG A 100 -23.37 -2.24 2.31
C ARG A 100 -23.95 -3.56 2.79
N GLU A 101 -23.15 -4.62 2.77
CA GLU A 101 -23.58 -5.93 3.26
C GLU A 101 -23.79 -5.91 4.77
N GLU A 102 -22.88 -5.28 5.53
CA GLU A 102 -23.05 -5.06 6.97
C GLU A 102 -24.33 -4.28 7.30
N GLU A 103 -24.60 -3.19 6.56
CA GLU A 103 -25.85 -2.43 6.72
C GLU A 103 -27.08 -3.32 6.46
N ARG A 104 -27.04 -4.14 5.41
CA ARG A 104 -28.12 -5.05 5.03
C ARG A 104 -28.38 -6.08 6.14
N LEU A 105 -27.31 -6.70 6.67
CA LEU A 105 -27.41 -7.69 7.75
C LEU A 105 -28.01 -7.07 9.03
N ALA A 106 -27.60 -5.84 9.38
CA ALA A 106 -28.13 -5.13 10.54
C ALA A 106 -29.63 -4.85 10.44
N LYS A 107 -30.10 -4.43 9.26
CA LYS A 107 -31.53 -4.18 9.00
C LYS A 107 -32.34 -5.46 9.07
N ASN A 108 -31.85 -6.53 8.43
CA ASN A 108 -32.50 -7.83 8.48
C ASN A 108 -32.64 -8.35 9.92
N LEU A 109 -31.60 -8.19 10.76
CA LEU A 109 -31.68 -8.57 12.16
C LEU A 109 -32.77 -7.77 12.92
N ILE A 110 -32.88 -6.47 12.66
CA ILE A 110 -33.93 -5.62 13.25
C ILE A 110 -35.31 -6.13 12.82
N ASP A 111 -35.50 -6.40 11.53
CA ASP A 111 -36.77 -6.87 10.99
C ASP A 111 -37.17 -8.22 11.60
N GLU A 112 -36.25 -9.18 11.64
CA GLU A 112 -36.46 -10.51 12.23
C GLU A 112 -36.84 -10.44 13.72
N LYS A 113 -36.10 -9.64 14.50
CA LYS A 113 -36.40 -9.48 15.94
C LYS A 113 -37.70 -8.74 16.18
N THR A 114 -38.02 -7.77 15.34
CA THR A 114 -39.30 -7.05 15.41
C THR A 114 -40.45 -8.00 15.12
N GLN A 115 -40.36 -8.80 14.05
CA GLN A 115 -41.40 -9.77 13.71
C GLN A 115 -41.59 -10.82 14.83
N GLN A 116 -40.50 -11.29 15.44
CA GLN A 116 -40.56 -12.22 16.56
C GLN A 116 -41.28 -11.60 17.78
N ALA A 117 -40.94 -10.36 18.14
CA ALA A 117 -41.56 -9.67 19.26
C ALA A 117 -43.06 -9.39 19.01
N LEU A 118 -43.41 -8.94 17.81
CA LEU A 118 -44.81 -8.71 17.42
C LEU A 118 -45.60 -10.01 17.46
N GLY A 119 -45.06 -11.12 16.95
CA GLY A 119 -45.73 -12.42 17.01
C GLY A 119 -46.01 -12.90 18.44
N ALA A 120 -45.07 -12.67 19.37
CA ALA A 120 -45.27 -12.96 20.79
C ALA A 120 -46.36 -12.06 21.41
N HIS A 121 -46.34 -10.77 21.10
CA HIS A 121 -47.37 -9.83 21.58
C HIS A 121 -48.76 -10.16 21.04
N ASP A 122 -48.88 -10.57 19.78
CA ASP A 122 -50.16 -11.00 19.18
C ASP A 122 -50.71 -12.25 19.85
N GLN A 123 -49.85 -13.17 20.30
CA GLN A 123 -50.27 -14.34 21.06
C GLN A 123 -50.77 -13.96 22.46
N HIS A 124 -50.08 -13.04 23.14
CA HIS A 124 -50.53 -12.53 24.43
C HIS A 124 -51.85 -11.77 24.30
N LEU A 125 -52.00 -10.95 23.25
CA LEU A 125 -53.23 -10.20 22.99
C LEU A 125 -54.42 -11.14 22.77
N ARG A 126 -54.23 -12.22 22.00
CA ARG A 126 -55.27 -13.26 21.81
C ARG A 126 -55.66 -13.93 23.13
N SER A 127 -54.68 -14.30 23.95
CA SER A 127 -54.96 -14.87 25.28
C SER A 127 -55.75 -13.90 26.17
N CYS A 128 -55.40 -12.61 26.17
CA CYS A 128 -56.16 -11.61 26.92
C CYS A 128 -57.59 -11.44 26.38
N GLN A 129 -57.78 -11.48 25.06
CA GLN A 129 -59.11 -11.40 24.44
C GLN A 129 -59.99 -12.59 24.83
N GLU A 130 -59.44 -13.80 24.84
CA GLU A 130 -60.15 -15.02 25.30
C GLU A 130 -60.55 -14.91 26.78
N GLN A 131 -59.65 -14.41 27.63
CA GLN A 131 -59.95 -14.19 29.05
C GLN A 131 -61.03 -13.12 29.26
N LEU A 132 -60.98 -12.01 28.52
CA LEU A 132 -62.02 -10.97 28.58
C LEU A 132 -63.38 -11.52 28.16
N ALA A 133 -63.45 -12.29 27.07
CA ALA A 133 -64.70 -12.90 26.62
C ALA A 133 -65.27 -13.90 27.66
N ALA A 134 -64.41 -14.67 28.33
CA ALA A 134 -64.82 -15.56 29.41
C ALA A 134 -65.38 -14.77 30.61
N LEU A 135 -64.71 -13.69 31.02
CA LEU A 135 -65.18 -12.80 32.09
C LEU A 135 -66.52 -12.14 31.76
N GLU A 136 -66.71 -11.70 30.53
CA GLU A 136 -67.99 -11.15 30.05
C GLU A 136 -69.11 -12.20 30.09
N THR A 137 -68.80 -13.44 29.72
CA THR A 137 -69.73 -14.57 29.78
C THR A 137 -70.16 -14.86 31.22
N PHE A 138 -69.21 -14.98 32.15
CA PHE A 138 -69.52 -15.17 33.57
C PHE A 138 -70.33 -14.00 34.15
N THR A 139 -69.99 -12.77 33.77
CA THR A 139 -70.73 -11.57 34.17
C THR A 139 -72.17 -11.62 33.70
N HIS A 140 -72.41 -12.02 32.45
CA HIS A 140 -73.75 -12.16 31.90
C HIS A 140 -74.56 -13.26 32.60
N GLN A 141 -73.96 -14.43 32.80
CA GLN A 141 -74.62 -15.54 33.49
C GLN A 141 -74.99 -15.19 34.94
N ILE A 142 -74.10 -14.53 35.69
CA ILE A 142 -74.41 -14.05 37.04
C ILE A 142 -75.59 -13.07 37.04
N ARG A 143 -75.63 -12.12 36.08
CA ARG A 143 -76.76 -11.19 35.94
C ARG A 143 -78.07 -11.91 35.65
N GLN A 144 -78.06 -12.99 34.88
CA GLN A 144 -79.25 -13.80 34.64
C GLN A 144 -79.70 -14.54 35.89
N ILE A 145 -78.78 -15.16 36.63
CA ILE A 145 -79.09 -15.87 37.89
C ILE A 145 -79.69 -14.90 38.93
N GLN A 146 -79.20 -13.66 38.99
CA GLN A 146 -79.75 -12.63 39.89
C GLN A 146 -81.21 -12.27 39.62
N GLN A 147 -81.72 -12.52 38.41
CA GLN A 147 -83.11 -12.24 38.03
C GLN A 147 -84.04 -13.44 38.30
N ASP A 148 -83.50 -14.59 38.72
CA ASP A 148 -84.29 -15.80 38.95
C ASP A 148 -85.20 -15.63 40.17
N SER A 149 -86.48 -15.99 40.01
CA SER A 149 -87.52 -15.78 41.03
C SER A 149 -87.60 -16.92 42.05
N ASP A 150 -87.01 -18.09 41.74
CA ASP A 150 -87.00 -19.26 42.61
C ASP A 150 -85.71 -19.30 43.47
N PRO A 151 -85.82 -19.17 44.81
CA PRO A 151 -84.67 -19.15 45.71
C PRO A 151 -83.79 -20.40 45.68
N ILE A 152 -84.36 -21.58 45.41
CA ILE A 152 -83.61 -22.85 45.40
C ILE A 152 -82.75 -22.91 44.13
N ASN A 153 -83.37 -22.69 42.97
CA ASN A 153 -82.68 -22.65 41.67
C ASN A 153 -81.60 -21.55 41.60
N LEU A 154 -81.84 -20.40 42.23
CA LEU A 154 -80.85 -19.32 42.31
C LEU A 154 -79.58 -19.79 43.03
N LEU A 155 -79.73 -20.42 44.20
CA LEU A 155 -78.60 -20.89 45.01
C LEU A 155 -77.83 -22.01 44.30
N GLU A 156 -78.51 -22.95 43.66
CA GLU A 156 -77.86 -24.03 42.90
C GLU A 156 -77.03 -23.49 41.74
N LYS A 157 -77.64 -22.67 40.87
CA LYS A 157 -76.95 -22.07 39.70
C LYS A 157 -75.79 -21.16 40.12
N TYR A 158 -75.97 -20.37 41.18
CA TYR A 158 -74.90 -19.50 41.69
C TYR A 158 -73.72 -20.31 42.25
N THR A 159 -73.99 -21.44 42.90
CA THR A 159 -72.94 -22.32 43.46
C THR A 159 -72.15 -23.01 42.34
N GLU A 160 -72.83 -23.41 41.26
CA GLU A 160 -72.19 -24.02 40.08
C GLU A 160 -71.27 -23.01 39.38
N ILE A 161 -71.75 -21.81 39.07
CA ILE A 161 -70.94 -20.82 38.36
C ILE A 161 -69.77 -20.28 39.19
N THR A 162 -69.94 -20.16 40.52
CA THR A 162 -68.81 -19.77 41.39
C THR A 162 -67.74 -20.86 41.48
N LYS A 163 -68.09 -22.13 41.26
CA LYS A 163 -67.11 -23.21 41.12
C LYS A 163 -66.35 -23.09 39.79
N GLU A 164 -67.03 -22.85 38.68
CA GLU A 164 -66.40 -22.65 37.37
C GLU A 164 -65.44 -21.45 37.34
N ILE A 165 -65.83 -20.33 37.97
CA ILE A 165 -64.97 -19.14 38.09
C ILE A 165 -63.72 -19.47 38.93
N LYS A 166 -63.86 -20.24 40.01
CA LYS A 166 -62.72 -20.65 40.86
C LYS A 166 -61.77 -21.61 40.16
N GLU A 167 -62.30 -22.48 39.32
CA GLU A 167 -61.51 -23.44 38.53
C GLU A 167 -60.75 -22.74 37.39
N SER A 168 -61.24 -21.58 36.94
CA SER A 168 -60.61 -20.70 35.95
C SER A 168 -59.38 -19.96 36.53
N ARG A 169 -58.27 -20.69 36.70
CA ARG A 169 -56.99 -20.23 37.28
C ARG A 169 -56.27 -19.09 36.54
N HIS A 170 -56.70 -18.71 35.33
CA HIS A 170 -55.96 -17.82 34.43
C HIS A 170 -56.25 -16.32 34.60
N LEU A 171 -57.12 -15.92 35.54
CA LEU A 171 -57.70 -14.56 35.58
C LEU A 171 -56.90 -13.50 36.36
N LEU A 172 -55.73 -13.85 36.92
CA LEU A 172 -54.98 -12.98 37.85
C LEU A 172 -53.55 -12.65 37.39
N GLU A 173 -53.11 -13.11 36.22
CA GLU A 173 -51.76 -12.81 35.73
C GLU A 173 -51.73 -11.40 35.10
N GLU A 174 -51.06 -10.47 35.78
CA GLU A 174 -50.76 -9.15 35.23
C GLU A 174 -49.54 -9.24 34.30
N TRP A 175 -49.73 -8.81 33.05
CA TRP A 175 -48.67 -8.79 32.05
C TRP A 175 -48.04 -7.40 31.96
N HIS A 176 -46.71 -7.36 31.96
CA HIS A 176 -45.92 -6.12 31.76
C HIS A 176 -44.99 -6.28 30.56
N PRO A 177 -45.49 -6.12 29.32
CA PRO A 177 -44.65 -6.24 28.14
C PRO A 177 -43.61 -5.12 28.09
N ILE A 178 -42.33 -5.48 28.00
CA ILE A 178 -41.22 -4.54 27.81
C ILE A 178 -41.04 -4.32 26.30
N PRO A 179 -41.13 -3.06 25.81
CA PRO A 179 -40.88 -2.78 24.40
C PRO A 179 -39.48 -3.20 23.97
N LEU A 180 -39.38 -3.84 22.81
CA LEU A 180 -38.09 -4.19 22.22
C LEU A 180 -37.30 -2.92 21.87
N SER A 181 -36.03 -2.85 22.26
CA SER A 181 -35.13 -1.74 21.96
C SER A 181 -33.90 -2.20 21.18
N PHE A 182 -33.55 -1.44 20.15
CA PHE A 182 -32.36 -1.64 19.32
C PHE A 182 -31.24 -0.62 19.61
N GLU A 183 -31.31 0.08 20.74
CA GLU A 183 -30.34 1.13 21.08
C GLU A 183 -28.90 0.60 21.16
N HIS A 184 -28.72 -0.65 21.58
CA HIS A 184 -27.43 -1.32 21.59
C HIS A 184 -26.79 -1.43 20.19
N LEU A 185 -27.58 -1.76 19.16
CA LEU A 185 -27.10 -1.79 17.77
C LEU A 185 -26.69 -0.39 17.31
N LEU A 186 -27.53 0.61 17.59
CA LEU A 186 -27.22 1.99 17.22
C LEU A 186 -25.94 2.48 17.90
N ASN A 187 -25.74 2.16 19.18
CA ASN A 187 -24.54 2.52 19.93
C ASN A 187 -23.29 1.81 19.39
N HIS A 188 -23.42 0.54 18.98
CA HIS A 188 -22.36 -0.18 18.30
C HIS A 188 -21.91 0.53 17.02
N TYR A 189 -22.85 0.86 16.11
CA TYR A 189 -22.50 1.53 14.86
C TYR A 189 -22.01 2.96 15.05
N LYS A 190 -22.50 3.69 16.06
CA LYS A 190 -21.94 4.99 16.45
C LYS A 190 -20.46 4.86 16.82
N HIS A 191 -20.09 3.82 17.57
CA HIS A 191 -18.70 3.58 17.92
C HIS A 191 -17.87 3.20 16.69
N PHE A 192 -18.37 2.30 15.84
CA PHE A 192 -17.73 1.90 14.60
C PHE A 192 -17.41 3.10 13.69
N ILE A 193 -18.38 3.99 13.47
CA ILE A 193 -18.21 5.19 12.65
C ILE A 193 -17.16 6.12 13.26
N ARG A 194 -17.14 6.30 14.58
CA ARG A 194 -16.12 7.12 15.26
C ARG A 194 -14.71 6.58 15.03
N VAL A 195 -14.52 5.27 15.07
CA VAL A 195 -13.22 4.64 14.78
C VAL A 195 -12.82 4.86 13.33
N LEU A 196 -13.74 4.71 12.38
CA LEU A 196 -13.45 5.02 10.97
C LEU A 196 -13.10 6.51 10.78
N GLN A 197 -13.82 7.40 11.45
CA GLN A 197 -13.57 8.83 11.38
C GLN A 197 -12.20 9.20 11.96
N SER A 198 -11.78 8.61 13.09
CA SER A 198 -10.47 8.91 13.68
C SER A 198 -9.31 8.48 12.76
N ILE A 199 -9.49 7.41 11.98
CA ILE A 199 -8.52 7.01 10.95
C ILE A 199 -8.45 8.07 9.83
N LEU A 200 -9.58 8.67 9.47
CA LEU A 200 -9.69 9.63 8.36
C LEU A 200 -9.53 11.10 8.78
N GLU A 201 -9.40 11.38 10.08
CA GLU A 201 -9.44 12.73 10.64
C GLU A 201 -8.25 13.59 10.18
N LYS A 202 -7.06 12.98 10.07
CA LYS A 202 -5.87 13.66 9.58
C LYS A 202 -5.88 13.76 8.04
N PRO A 203 -5.32 14.85 7.47
CA PRO A 203 -5.09 14.95 6.03
C PRO A 203 -4.37 13.72 5.49
N LEU A 204 -4.74 13.28 4.29
CA LEU A 204 -4.19 12.08 3.67
C LEU A 204 -2.66 12.13 3.62
N GLU A 205 -2.08 13.28 3.31
CA GLU A 205 -0.64 13.51 3.25
C GLU A 205 0.06 13.35 4.60
N ALA A 206 -0.62 13.69 5.70
CA ALA A 206 -0.08 13.50 7.05
C ALA A 206 -0.12 12.02 7.43
N ARG A 207 -1.20 11.32 7.10
CA ARG A 207 -1.33 9.87 7.32
C ARG A 207 -0.29 9.09 6.52
N LEU A 208 -0.11 9.46 5.25
CA LEU A 208 0.91 8.90 4.37
C LEU A 208 2.35 9.28 4.76
N LYS A 209 2.56 10.14 5.77
CA LYS A 209 3.89 10.48 6.34
C LYS A 209 4.19 9.79 7.67
N GLU A 210 3.17 9.50 8.45
CA GLU A 210 3.26 8.82 9.74
C GLU A 210 3.29 7.29 9.62
N ASP A 211 2.80 6.76 8.50
CA ASP A 211 2.78 5.33 8.25
C ASP A 211 4.20 4.76 8.11
N VAL A 212 4.43 3.52 8.52
CA VAL A 212 5.76 2.87 8.42
C VAL A 212 6.22 2.81 6.94
N PHE A 213 5.25 2.86 6.02
CA PHE A 213 5.42 2.88 4.56
C PHE A 213 5.73 4.27 3.97
N SER A 214 5.64 5.35 4.76
CA SER A 214 5.97 6.72 4.38
C SER A 214 7.45 6.99 4.12
N SER A 215 8.30 6.14 4.69
CA SER A 215 9.74 6.12 4.45
C SER A 215 10.11 5.79 2.99
N LEU A 216 9.11 5.41 2.19
CA LEU A 216 9.25 5.05 0.77
C LEU A 216 9.05 6.22 -0.20
N ASN A 217 8.91 7.48 0.26
CA ASN A 217 8.88 8.66 -0.62
C ASN A 217 10.30 8.96 -1.17
N PRO A 218 10.63 8.66 -2.45
CA PRO A 218 11.97 8.87 -3.00
C PRO A 218 12.14 10.27 -3.61
N THR A 219 11.12 11.14 -3.54
CA THR A 219 11.10 12.37 -4.34
C THR A 219 11.55 13.64 -3.62
N ALA A 220 12.09 13.53 -2.39
CA ALA A 220 12.60 14.71 -1.67
C ALA A 220 14.12 14.92 -1.77
N LYS A 221 14.89 14.08 -2.48
CA LYS A 221 16.33 14.32 -2.69
C LYS A 221 16.64 14.49 -4.17
N LYS A 222 17.00 15.73 -4.52
CA LYS A 222 17.45 16.20 -5.84
C LYS A 222 18.84 15.67 -6.20
N GLU A 223 19.06 14.35 -6.21
CA GLU A 223 20.32 13.78 -6.70
C GLU A 223 20.08 12.67 -7.73
N PRO A 224 20.67 12.77 -8.94
CA PRO A 224 20.65 11.68 -9.91
C PRO A 224 21.56 10.56 -9.38
N GLY A 225 20.97 9.41 -9.01
CA GLY A 225 21.75 8.21 -8.68
C GLY A 225 21.30 7.39 -7.47
N THR A 226 20.17 7.67 -6.83
CA THR A 226 19.76 6.91 -5.64
C THR A 226 19.16 5.55 -6.02
N MET A 227 19.85 4.45 -5.69
CA MET A 227 19.39 3.07 -5.89
C MET A 227 18.09 2.76 -5.13
N LEU A 228 17.20 2.04 -5.81
CA LEU A 228 15.91 1.57 -5.32
C LEU A 228 16.09 0.43 -4.30
N LYS A 229 15.39 0.50 -3.17
CA LYS A 229 15.02 -0.68 -2.37
C LYS A 229 13.49 -0.72 -2.33
N THR A 230 12.89 -1.69 -3.02
CA THR A 230 11.43 -1.88 -3.05
C THR A 230 11.12 -3.37 -2.98
N MET A 231 10.24 -3.76 -2.05
CA MET A 231 9.84 -5.15 -1.78
C MET A 231 8.37 -5.37 -2.17
N THR A 232 8.04 -5.33 -3.46
CA THR A 232 6.79 -5.94 -3.94
C THR A 232 7.04 -7.38 -4.38
N PRO A 233 6.05 -8.30 -4.30
CA PRO A 233 6.22 -9.70 -4.72
C PRO A 233 6.56 -9.85 -6.21
N ILE A 234 6.08 -8.92 -7.05
CA ILE A 234 6.33 -8.88 -8.50
C ILE A 234 7.79 -8.48 -8.77
N ASP A 235 8.35 -7.57 -7.95
CA ASP A 235 9.75 -7.15 -8.05
C ASP A 235 10.73 -8.16 -7.41
N ARG A 236 10.31 -8.93 -6.41
CA ARG A 236 11.15 -10.00 -5.79
C ARG A 236 11.67 -10.98 -6.84
N LEU A 237 10.85 -11.33 -7.83
CA LEU A 237 11.24 -12.17 -8.97
C LEU A 237 12.33 -11.53 -9.84
N LEU A 238 12.34 -10.20 -9.97
CA LEU A 238 13.38 -9.48 -10.71
C LEU A 238 14.70 -9.45 -9.95
N PHE A 239 14.67 -9.29 -8.62
CA PHE A 239 15.87 -9.32 -7.77
C PHE A 239 16.45 -10.72 -7.59
N LEU A 240 15.62 -11.77 -7.60
CA LEU A 240 16.07 -13.16 -7.55
C LEU A 240 16.99 -13.52 -8.73
N LYS A 241 16.94 -12.80 -9.86
CA LYS A 241 17.92 -12.95 -10.97
C LYS A 241 19.36 -12.62 -10.54
N HIS A 242 19.50 -11.82 -9.49
CA HIS A 242 20.78 -11.39 -8.92
C HIS A 242 21.07 -12.03 -7.55
N ALA A 243 20.33 -13.09 -7.19
CA ALA A 243 20.46 -13.73 -5.88
C ALA A 243 21.88 -14.30 -5.64
N ARG A 244 22.35 -14.16 -4.41
CA ARG A 244 23.60 -14.66 -3.85
C ARG A 244 23.30 -15.25 -2.47
N SER A 245 24.13 -16.19 -2.05
CA SER A 245 24.07 -16.80 -0.72
C SER A 245 25.38 -16.51 0.00
N PRO A 246 25.56 -15.28 0.54
CA PRO A 246 26.78 -14.92 1.22
C PRO A 246 26.95 -15.77 2.49
N THR A 247 28.19 -16.17 2.76
CA THR A 247 28.55 -16.94 3.96
C THR A 247 29.21 -16.03 5.00
N TRP A 248 28.99 -16.32 6.29
CA TRP A 248 29.50 -15.50 7.38
C TRP A 248 30.93 -15.89 7.80
N GLU A 249 31.72 -14.89 8.19
CA GLU A 249 33.13 -15.06 8.54
C GLU A 249 33.33 -15.25 10.05
N TYR A 250 33.92 -16.39 10.41
CA TYR A 250 34.10 -16.80 11.81
C TYR A 250 35.09 -15.91 12.56
N ASP A 251 36.06 -15.33 11.87
CA ASP A 251 37.07 -14.48 12.50
C ASP A 251 36.54 -13.09 12.86
N SER A 252 35.41 -12.69 12.28
CA SER A 252 34.73 -11.44 12.60
C SER A 252 33.67 -11.57 13.69
N ILE A 253 33.16 -12.78 13.96
CA ILE A 253 31.97 -12.98 14.78
C ILE A 253 32.15 -12.52 16.23
N HIS A 254 31.19 -11.74 16.72
CA HIS A 254 31.16 -11.30 18.10
C HIS A 254 30.97 -12.49 19.07
N PRO A 255 31.65 -12.52 20.24
CA PRO A 255 31.55 -13.61 21.24
C PRO A 255 30.15 -13.95 21.80
N ARG A 256 29.13 -13.14 21.52
CA ARG A 256 27.73 -13.45 21.90
C ARG A 256 26.88 -13.98 20.74
N LEU A 257 27.48 -14.17 19.58
CA LEU A 257 26.84 -14.73 18.41
C LEU A 257 27.44 -16.11 18.13
N LYS A 258 26.60 -17.05 17.70
CA LYS A 258 26.97 -18.40 17.29
C LYS A 258 26.65 -18.57 15.82
N LEU A 259 27.64 -19.05 15.08
CA LEU A 259 27.47 -19.46 13.70
C LEU A 259 27.02 -20.92 13.59
N SER A 260 26.12 -21.21 12.66
CA SER A 260 25.85 -22.56 12.20
C SER A 260 27.05 -23.16 11.46
N ASP A 261 27.11 -24.48 11.36
CA ASP A 261 28.23 -25.18 10.70
C ASP A 261 28.28 -24.87 9.19
N ASP A 262 27.13 -24.60 8.57
CA ASP A 262 26.99 -24.20 7.16
C ASP A 262 27.35 -22.72 6.91
N ARG A 263 27.60 -21.94 7.97
CA ARG A 263 27.93 -20.51 7.93
C ARG A 263 26.87 -19.61 7.29
N LEU A 264 25.61 -20.05 7.24
CA LEU A 264 24.50 -19.27 6.69
C LEU A 264 23.66 -18.63 7.79
N GLU A 265 23.65 -19.19 8.99
CA GLU A 265 22.84 -18.72 10.10
C GLU A 265 23.67 -18.20 11.26
N VAL A 266 23.16 -17.14 11.90
CA VAL A 266 23.75 -16.52 13.07
C VAL A 266 22.69 -16.46 14.16
N SER A 267 22.99 -17.02 15.32
CA SER A 267 22.08 -17.02 16.47
C SER A 267 22.72 -16.32 17.66
N CYS A 268 21.92 -15.65 18.48
CA CYS A 268 22.40 -15.04 19.71
C CYS A 268 22.55 -16.11 20.80
N ASN A 269 23.68 -16.09 21.50
CA ASN A 269 23.91 -16.92 22.68
C ASN A 269 23.96 -16.05 23.94
N TRP A 270 23.23 -16.47 24.97
CA TRP A 270 23.16 -15.79 26.26
C TRP A 270 24.49 -15.84 27.01
N ARG A 271 25.28 -16.90 26.81
CA ARG A 271 26.63 -17.03 27.35
C ARG A 271 27.66 -16.59 26.32
N LYS A 272 28.69 -15.88 26.78
CA LYS A 272 29.83 -15.50 25.95
C LYS A 272 30.56 -16.78 25.50
N ILE A 273 30.59 -17.02 24.20
CA ILE A 273 31.34 -18.09 23.56
C ILE A 273 32.79 -17.64 23.46
N PHE A 274 33.71 -18.53 23.79
CA PHE A 274 35.13 -18.26 23.65
C PHE A 274 35.57 -18.60 22.23
N TYR A 275 35.84 -17.56 21.43
CA TYR A 275 36.42 -17.69 20.11
C TYR A 275 37.91 -17.33 20.13
N PRO A 276 38.74 -17.91 19.24
CA PRO A 276 40.15 -17.52 19.09
C PRO A 276 40.31 -16.02 18.83
N CYS A 277 41.34 -15.40 19.41
CA CYS A 277 41.62 -13.98 19.22
C CYS A 277 41.90 -13.69 17.73
N SER A 278 41.15 -12.76 17.15
CA SER A 278 41.34 -12.27 15.78
C SER A 278 41.23 -10.75 15.76
N PRO A 279 42.10 -10.04 15.01
CA PRO A 279 42.03 -8.58 14.89
C PRO A 279 40.77 -8.08 14.16
N GLN A 280 40.09 -8.95 13.41
CA GLN A 280 38.85 -8.62 12.69
C GLN A 280 37.59 -8.81 13.55
N ARG A 281 37.75 -9.32 14.78
CA ARG A 281 36.64 -9.71 15.64
C ARG A 281 35.97 -8.51 16.29
N PHE A 282 34.65 -8.43 16.20
CA PHE A 282 33.89 -7.44 16.95
C PHE A 282 33.86 -7.79 18.44
N ASP A 283 34.22 -6.82 19.28
CA ASP A 283 34.31 -6.94 20.74
C ASP A 283 33.22 -6.13 21.46
N LYS A 284 32.70 -5.08 20.82
CA LYS A 284 31.69 -4.16 21.36
C LYS A 284 30.28 -4.38 20.83
N LEU A 285 30.12 -4.50 19.51
CA LEU A 285 28.81 -4.64 18.85
C LEU A 285 28.58 -6.10 18.42
N TRP A 286 27.33 -6.57 18.52
CA TRP A 286 26.96 -7.94 18.17
C TRP A 286 26.80 -8.06 16.66
N GLN A 287 27.92 -8.12 15.96
CA GLN A 287 28.01 -8.13 14.51
C GLN A 287 28.87 -9.30 14.02
N VAL A 288 28.75 -9.59 12.72
CA VAL A 288 29.56 -10.53 11.96
C VAL A 288 29.57 -10.04 10.51
N LEU A 289 30.70 -10.19 9.82
CA LEU A 289 30.84 -9.83 8.40
C LEU A 289 30.58 -11.05 7.52
N SER A 290 30.12 -10.79 6.30
CA SER A 290 30.18 -11.80 5.24
C SER A 290 31.62 -11.99 4.79
N ARG A 291 31.96 -13.23 4.41
CA ARG A 291 33.20 -13.55 3.71
C ARG A 291 33.19 -13.00 2.28
N ASP A 292 32.01 -12.99 1.67
CA ASP A 292 31.81 -12.52 0.30
C ASP A 292 31.74 -10.99 0.26
N ALA A 293 32.50 -10.39 -0.65
CA ALA A 293 32.52 -8.95 -0.93
C ALA A 293 32.32 -8.69 -2.43
N PHE A 294 31.46 -7.73 -2.76
CA PHE A 294 31.10 -7.43 -4.14
C PHE A 294 31.65 -6.06 -4.56
N LEU A 295 32.49 -6.03 -5.59
CA LEU A 295 33.15 -4.81 -6.08
C LEU A 295 32.34 -4.09 -7.18
N SER A 296 31.52 -4.82 -7.94
CA SER A 296 30.67 -4.27 -9.00
C SER A 296 29.52 -5.22 -9.36
N GLY A 297 28.52 -4.71 -10.08
CA GLY A 297 27.33 -5.47 -10.51
C GLY A 297 26.18 -5.44 -9.50
N SER A 298 25.05 -6.04 -9.89
CA SER A 298 23.85 -6.15 -9.04
C SER A 298 23.86 -7.50 -8.29
N HIS A 299 23.72 -7.45 -6.97
CA HIS A 299 23.70 -8.61 -6.08
C HIS A 299 22.55 -8.47 -5.08
N TYR A 300 21.92 -9.59 -4.74
CA TYR A 300 20.76 -9.65 -3.86
C TYR A 300 20.88 -10.85 -2.91
N TRP A 301 20.49 -10.73 -1.64
CA TRP A 301 20.40 -11.84 -0.70
C TRP A 301 19.28 -11.57 0.32
N GLU A 302 18.69 -12.63 0.87
CA GLU A 302 17.64 -12.62 1.91
C GLU A 302 18.03 -13.54 3.05
#